data_AF-A0A7X1H1P9-F1
#
_entry.id   AF-A0A7X1H1P9-F1
#
_cell.length_a   1.000
_cell.length_b   1.000
_cell.length_c   1.000
_cell.angle_alpha   90.00
_cell.angle_beta   90.00
_cell.angle_gamma   90.00
#
_symmetry.space_group_name_H-M   'P 1'
#
loop_
_entity.id
_entity.type
_entity.pdbx_description
1 polymer ?
#
loop_
_entity_poly.entity_id
_entity_poly.type
_entity_poly.pdbx_seq_one_letter_code
_entity_poly.pdbx_strand_id
1 'polypeptide(L)'
;MKRILKPCFLFLMIISVNFLAAFQVAAQSLESSAIKDHQSNASSEKKDLAILDKWSGDYPVDKLECLPLGQQEVRVGYISDKLIFSDVWKAFKPAEPVPEIDFGKNMVIFSRNVQFYNRLNIFRIIIDNGVAEVLAMETMSAMPIEDKVAMAMAVVSRSEIRFLQTGQMKLLVHP
;
A
#
# COMPACT_ATOMS: atom_id res chain seq x y z
N MET A 1 28.05 -9.17 -70.34
CA MET A 1 27.81 -7.80 -69.81
C MET A 1 28.63 -7.67 -68.52
N LYS A 2 29.77 -6.95 -68.49
CA LYS A 2 29.91 -5.49 -68.19
C LYS A 2 29.12 -5.13 -66.91
N ARG A 3 29.63 -4.68 -65.75
CA ARG A 3 30.87 -4.00 -65.25
C ARG A 3 30.96 -4.33 -63.71
N ILE A 4 32.09 -4.66 -63.07
CA ILE A 4 33.27 -3.86 -62.65
C ILE A 4 32.92 -2.66 -61.74
N LEU A 5 33.39 -2.67 -60.47
CA LEU A 5 34.41 -1.77 -59.85
C LEU A 5 34.39 -1.98 -58.31
N LYS A 6 35.21 -2.86 -57.73
CA LYS A 6 36.60 -2.72 -57.24
C LYS A 6 36.78 -2.06 -55.84
N PRO A 7 37.83 -2.49 -55.11
CA PRO A 7 38.03 -2.29 -53.67
C PRO A 7 39.06 -1.20 -53.35
N CYS A 8 39.06 -0.72 -52.12
CA CYS A 8 40.11 0.09 -51.48
C CYS A 8 39.96 -0.13 -49.97
N PHE A 9 40.95 -0.20 -49.08
CA PHE A 9 42.40 -0.11 -49.06
C PHE A 9 42.71 -0.68 -47.64
N LEU A 10 43.55 -1.69 -47.47
CA LEU A 10 44.96 -1.50 -47.14
C LEU A 10 45.18 -0.39 -46.09
N PHE A 11 45.45 -0.72 -44.82
CA PHE A 11 46.66 -0.25 -44.12
C PHE A 11 46.87 -0.94 -42.77
N LEU A 12 48.03 -1.57 -42.68
CA LEU A 12 48.74 -2.04 -41.49
C LEU A 12 49.59 -0.87 -40.96
N MET A 13 49.79 -0.73 -39.64
CA MET A 13 50.93 -0.09 -38.90
C MET A 13 50.41 0.39 -37.52
N ILE A 14 50.71 -0.23 -36.37
CA ILE A 14 51.95 -0.32 -35.54
C ILE A 14 52.29 0.99 -34.78
N ILE A 15 52.64 0.85 -33.48
CA ILE A 15 53.36 1.75 -32.52
C ILE A 15 52.46 2.85 -31.89
N SER A 16 52.38 3.16 -30.58
CA SER A 16 53.33 3.37 -29.45
C SER A 16 52.52 3.39 -28.13
N VAL A 17 52.85 2.65 -27.06
CA VAL A 17 53.78 2.95 -25.95
C VAL A 17 53.50 4.25 -25.15
N ASN A 18 53.24 4.06 -23.84
CA ASN A 18 53.35 4.96 -22.67
C ASN A 18 52.36 6.12 -22.47
N PHE A 19 51.55 6.04 -21.40
CA PHE A 19 51.52 7.10 -20.38
C PHE A 19 50.99 6.59 -19.03
N LEU A 20 51.89 6.47 -18.06
CA LEU A 20 51.65 6.23 -16.65
C LEU A 20 51.52 7.61 -15.98
N ALA A 21 50.36 7.96 -15.42
CA ALA A 21 50.16 9.19 -14.69
C ALA A 21 49.87 8.92 -13.20
N ALA A 22 50.91 9.17 -12.42
CA ALA A 22 50.96 9.75 -11.08
C ALA A 22 49.81 9.49 -10.08
N PHE A 23 50.19 8.69 -9.10
CA PHE A 23 49.79 8.70 -7.70
C PHE A 23 50.12 10.05 -7.02
N GLN A 24 49.44 10.35 -5.91
CA GLN A 24 49.80 11.32 -4.84
C GLN A 24 49.13 12.72 -4.85
N VAL A 25 48.06 12.89 -4.07
CA VAL A 25 47.86 14.09 -3.22
C VAL A 25 47.27 13.66 -1.88
N ALA A 26 48.00 13.94 -0.80
CA ALA A 26 47.60 13.77 0.58
C ALA A 26 47.20 15.14 1.19
N ALA A 27 46.23 15.10 2.10
CA ALA A 27 46.02 16.00 3.25
C ALA A 27 45.79 17.51 3.03
N GLN A 28 44.51 17.92 3.10
CA GLN A 28 44.00 19.15 3.72
C GLN A 28 42.63 18.76 4.32
N SER A 29 42.44 18.46 5.62
CA SER A 29 42.54 19.28 6.84
C SER A 29 41.74 20.59 6.78
N LEU A 30 40.65 20.59 7.57
CA LEU A 30 39.95 21.74 8.18
C LEU A 30 39.12 22.64 7.24
N GLU A 31 37.82 22.37 7.17
CA GLU A 31 36.71 23.32 7.37
C GLU A 31 35.42 22.71 6.80
N SER A 32 34.61 22.08 7.66
CA SER A 32 33.16 22.04 7.44
C SER A 32 32.49 22.17 8.78
N SER A 33 32.30 23.44 9.12
CA SER A 33 31.46 23.93 10.20
C SER A 33 30.08 23.30 10.17
N ALA A 34 29.71 22.70 11.30
CA ALA A 34 28.40 22.82 11.93
C ALA A 34 27.21 23.11 10.98
N ILE A 35 26.62 22.05 10.44
CA ILE A 35 25.17 22.01 10.24
C ILE A 35 24.66 20.95 11.21
N LYS A 36 24.23 21.43 12.38
CA LYS A 36 23.26 20.71 13.22
C LYS A 36 21.97 20.68 12.41
N ASP A 37 21.80 19.65 11.59
CA ASP A 37 20.48 19.29 11.13
C ASP A 37 19.69 18.89 12.39
N HIS A 38 18.86 19.84 12.84
CA HIS A 38 17.69 19.55 13.63
C HIS A 38 16.85 18.55 12.80
N GLN A 39 17.14 17.27 12.95
CA GLN A 39 16.09 16.26 12.88
C GLN A 39 15.10 16.67 13.96
N SER A 40 14.06 17.39 13.54
CA SER A 40 12.84 17.52 14.32
C SER A 40 12.31 16.10 14.46
N ASN A 41 12.76 15.44 15.52
CA ASN A 41 12.21 14.20 16.02
C ASN A 41 10.84 14.58 16.62
N ALA A 42 9.91 14.98 15.76
CA ALA A 42 8.51 15.00 16.08
C ALA A 42 8.12 13.53 16.19
N SER A 43 8.34 12.98 17.39
CA SER A 43 7.72 11.75 17.85
C SER A 43 6.22 12.01 17.80
N SER A 44 5.60 11.83 16.63
CA SER A 44 4.15 11.76 16.52
C SER A 44 3.74 10.55 17.34
N GLU A 45 3.05 10.82 18.45
CA GLU A 45 2.55 9.76 19.30
C GLU A 45 1.52 8.97 18.50
N LYS A 46 1.82 7.67 18.29
CA LYS A 46 0.87 6.74 17.66
C LYS A 46 -0.36 6.66 18.54
N LYS A 47 -1.52 6.90 17.96
CA LYS A 47 -2.80 6.96 18.68
C LYS A 47 -3.71 5.80 18.27
N ASP A 48 -4.41 5.23 19.23
CA ASP A 48 -5.49 4.29 18.94
C ASP A 48 -6.74 5.00 18.45
N LEU A 49 -7.25 4.55 17.31
CA LEU A 49 -8.53 4.97 16.81
C LEU A 49 -9.63 4.07 17.37
N ALA A 50 -10.66 4.69 17.94
CA ALA A 50 -11.81 3.97 18.47
C ALA A 50 -12.56 3.26 17.34
N ILE A 51 -12.77 1.97 17.50
CA ILE A 51 -13.67 1.16 16.66
C ILE A 51 -15.07 1.29 17.24
N LEU A 52 -15.96 1.96 16.50
CA LEU A 52 -17.34 2.22 16.94
C LEU A 52 -18.21 0.97 16.81
N ASP A 53 -18.00 0.22 15.71
CA ASP A 53 -18.66 -1.03 15.41
C ASP A 53 -17.73 -1.93 14.60
N LYS A 54 -17.97 -3.24 14.63
CA LYS A 54 -17.20 -4.19 13.82
C LYS A 54 -17.97 -5.44 13.48
N TRP A 55 -17.62 -6.01 12.32
CA TRP A 55 -18.19 -7.26 11.83
C TRP A 55 -17.10 -8.11 11.17
N SER A 56 -17.27 -9.42 11.19
CA SER A 56 -16.41 -10.37 10.47
C SER A 56 -17.28 -11.50 9.90
N GLY A 57 -16.85 -12.05 8.77
CA GLY A 57 -17.62 -13.06 8.07
C GLY A 57 -17.04 -13.44 6.72
N ASP A 58 -17.81 -14.21 5.98
CA ASP A 58 -17.47 -14.62 4.62
C ASP A 58 -18.01 -13.59 3.62
N TYR A 59 -17.19 -13.25 2.63
CA TYR A 59 -17.56 -12.38 1.52
C TYR A 59 -17.42 -13.15 0.20
N PRO A 60 -18.45 -13.19 -0.66
CA PRO A 60 -18.39 -13.93 -1.92
C PRO A 60 -17.33 -13.37 -2.89
N VAL A 61 -16.57 -14.25 -3.53
CA VAL A 61 -15.54 -13.85 -4.52
C VAL A 61 -16.17 -13.19 -5.74
N ASP A 62 -17.34 -13.68 -6.19
CA ASP A 62 -18.10 -13.11 -7.31
C ASP A 62 -18.73 -11.74 -7.00
N LYS A 63 -18.61 -11.25 -5.76
CA LYS A 63 -19.06 -9.91 -5.34
C LYS A 63 -17.91 -8.96 -5.03
N LEU A 64 -16.65 -9.35 -5.24
CA LEU A 64 -15.51 -8.46 -5.01
C LEU A 64 -15.60 -7.17 -5.83
N GLU A 65 -16.26 -7.20 -6.99
CA GLU A 65 -16.52 -6.02 -7.80
C GLU A 65 -17.39 -4.95 -7.11
N CYS A 66 -18.18 -5.33 -6.10
CA CYS A 66 -18.99 -4.41 -5.29
C CYS A 66 -18.14 -3.58 -4.32
N LEU A 67 -16.89 -3.98 -4.07
CA LEU A 67 -15.96 -3.16 -3.28
C LEU A 67 -15.61 -1.86 -4.03
N PRO A 68 -15.23 -0.79 -3.31
CA PRO A 68 -14.83 0.47 -3.92
C PRO A 68 -13.83 0.30 -5.07
N LEU A 69 -14.05 1.02 -6.17
CA LEU A 69 -13.21 0.95 -7.35
C LEU A 69 -11.75 1.25 -7.00
N GLY A 70 -10.82 0.47 -7.56
CA GLY A 70 -9.39 0.58 -7.26
C GLY A 70 -8.97 -0.06 -5.93
N GLN A 71 -9.92 -0.56 -5.13
CA GLN A 71 -9.67 -1.27 -3.86
C GLN A 71 -10.11 -2.74 -3.90
N GLN A 72 -10.52 -3.24 -5.06
CA GLN A 72 -11.05 -4.60 -5.21
C GLN A 72 -9.96 -5.66 -4.97
N GLU A 73 -8.71 -5.38 -5.34
CA GLU A 73 -7.56 -6.31 -5.20
C GLU A 73 -6.72 -6.08 -3.94
N VAL A 74 -6.99 -5.04 -3.17
CA VAL A 74 -6.18 -4.73 -1.98
C VAL A 74 -6.66 -5.51 -0.76
N ARG A 75 -5.72 -5.83 0.14
CA ARG A 75 -6.02 -6.49 1.41
C ARG A 75 -6.84 -5.59 2.33
N VAL A 76 -6.46 -4.32 2.42
CA VAL A 76 -7.07 -3.32 3.31
C VAL A 76 -7.57 -2.15 2.48
N GLY A 77 -8.82 -1.76 2.70
CA GLY A 77 -9.49 -0.65 2.01
C GLY A 77 -10.52 0.05 2.91
N TYR A 78 -11.23 1.02 2.34
CA TYR A 78 -12.27 1.76 3.03
C TYR A 78 -13.47 2.07 2.14
N ILE A 79 -14.64 2.16 2.75
CA ILE A 79 -15.92 2.56 2.15
C ILE A 79 -16.36 3.86 2.82
N SER A 80 -16.50 4.92 2.04
CA SER A 80 -16.93 6.25 2.48
C SER A 80 -18.29 6.66 1.91
N ASP A 81 -18.94 5.79 1.15
CA ASP A 81 -20.21 6.05 0.48
C ASP A 81 -21.31 5.08 0.98
N LYS A 82 -22.48 5.63 1.27
CA LYS A 82 -23.62 4.88 1.82
C LYS A 82 -24.18 3.85 0.84
N LEU A 83 -24.23 4.17 -0.45
CA LEU A 83 -24.76 3.27 -1.47
C LEU A 83 -23.80 2.09 -1.67
N ILE A 84 -22.50 2.36 -1.78
CA ILE A 84 -21.47 1.32 -1.86
C ILE A 84 -21.53 0.42 -0.62
N PHE A 85 -21.63 1.00 0.58
CA PHE A 85 -21.74 0.20 1.81
C PHE A 85 -23.00 -0.67 1.82
N SER A 86 -24.13 -0.17 1.34
CA SER A 86 -25.36 -0.95 1.25
C SER A 86 -25.20 -2.18 0.35
N ASP A 87 -24.54 -2.03 -0.80
CA ASP A 87 -24.34 -3.13 -1.75
C ASP A 87 -23.32 -4.15 -1.23
N VAL A 88 -22.22 -3.67 -0.63
CA VAL A 88 -21.27 -4.53 0.08
C VAL A 88 -21.96 -5.28 1.21
N TRP A 89 -22.79 -4.62 2.03
CA TRP A 89 -23.49 -5.25 3.15
C TRP A 89 -24.46 -6.33 2.71
N LYS A 90 -25.23 -6.11 1.64
CA LYS A 90 -26.16 -7.12 1.11
C LYS A 90 -25.43 -8.38 0.64
N ALA A 91 -24.21 -8.24 0.11
CA ALA A 91 -23.38 -9.39 -0.25
C ALA A 91 -22.77 -10.08 1.00
N PHE A 92 -22.34 -9.29 1.99
CA PHE A 92 -21.65 -9.77 3.19
C PHE A 92 -22.60 -10.42 4.22
N LYS A 93 -23.77 -9.82 4.43
CA LYS A 93 -24.77 -10.19 5.44
C LYS A 93 -26.18 -10.06 4.86
N PRO A 94 -26.55 -10.89 3.85
CA PRO A 94 -27.82 -10.77 3.13
C PRO A 94 -29.07 -10.90 4.00
N ALA A 95 -28.97 -11.60 5.14
CA ALA A 95 -30.07 -11.82 6.07
C ALA A 95 -30.18 -10.76 7.17
N GLU A 96 -29.23 -9.82 7.27
CA GLU A 96 -29.20 -8.80 8.31
C GLU A 96 -29.55 -7.42 7.71
N PRO A 97 -30.27 -6.56 8.44
CA PRO A 97 -30.53 -5.20 8.00
C PRO A 97 -29.20 -4.43 7.85
N VAL A 98 -29.13 -3.52 6.87
CA VAL A 98 -27.96 -2.66 6.66
C VAL A 98 -27.79 -1.72 7.86
N PRO A 99 -26.61 -1.70 8.52
CA PRO A 99 -26.36 -0.79 9.64
C PRO A 99 -26.48 0.67 9.22
N GLU A 100 -27.04 1.48 10.11
CA GLU A 100 -27.12 2.92 9.90
C GLU A 100 -25.81 3.58 10.34
N ILE A 101 -25.07 4.14 9.38
CA ILE A 101 -23.78 4.82 9.60
C ILE A 101 -23.88 6.24 9.05
N ASP A 102 -23.47 7.22 9.87
CA ASP A 102 -23.26 8.61 9.43
C ASP A 102 -21.94 8.72 8.65
N PHE A 103 -21.98 8.52 7.32
CA PHE A 103 -20.82 8.63 6.43
C PHE A 103 -20.25 10.06 6.30
N GLY A 104 -20.94 11.07 6.83
CA GLY A 104 -20.39 12.42 6.96
C GLY A 104 -19.31 12.51 8.05
N LYS A 105 -19.38 11.64 9.07
CA LYS A 105 -18.45 11.62 10.22
C LYS A 105 -17.59 10.37 10.27
N ASN A 106 -18.13 9.26 9.77
CA ASN A 106 -17.53 7.95 9.88
C ASN A 106 -17.23 7.37 8.50
N MET A 107 -16.42 6.33 8.49
CA MET A 107 -16.23 5.47 7.34
C MET A 107 -16.07 4.03 7.81
N VAL A 108 -16.19 3.09 6.87
CA VAL A 108 -15.97 1.67 7.14
C VAL A 108 -14.62 1.29 6.57
N ILE A 109 -13.70 0.82 7.42
CA ILE A 109 -12.46 0.17 6.98
C ILE A 109 -12.74 -1.32 6.85
N PHE A 110 -12.27 -1.94 5.78
CA PHE A 110 -12.31 -3.38 5.60
C PHE A 110 -10.92 -3.99 5.47
N SER A 111 -10.80 -5.23 5.91
CA SER A 111 -9.65 -6.11 5.66
C SER A 111 -10.17 -7.44 5.11
N ARG A 112 -9.53 -7.99 4.09
CA ARG A 112 -9.91 -9.27 3.45
C ARG A 112 -8.70 -10.15 3.19
N ASN A 113 -8.89 -11.45 3.09
CA ASN A 113 -7.83 -12.28 2.54
C ASN A 113 -7.68 -12.07 1.02
N VAL A 114 -6.44 -12.20 0.54
CA VAL A 114 -6.08 -12.10 -0.89
C VAL A 114 -5.36 -13.33 -1.43
N GLN A 115 -4.97 -14.27 -0.56
CA GLN A 115 -4.17 -15.44 -0.94
C GLN A 115 -4.73 -16.76 -0.39
N PHE A 116 -4.98 -16.82 0.92
CA PHE A 116 -5.53 -18.00 1.59
C PHE A 116 -6.76 -17.61 2.40
N TYR A 117 -7.77 -18.48 2.42
CA TYR A 117 -8.92 -18.30 3.29
C TYR A 117 -8.49 -18.47 4.74
N ASN A 118 -8.51 -17.38 5.49
CA ASN A 118 -8.13 -17.34 6.90
C ASN A 118 -9.13 -16.44 7.61
N ARG A 119 -9.92 -16.99 8.54
CA ARG A 119 -10.85 -16.17 9.34
C ARG A 119 -10.10 -15.02 9.96
N LEU A 120 -10.61 -13.81 9.76
CA LEU A 120 -9.92 -12.59 10.14
C LEU A 120 -10.81 -11.67 10.96
N ASN A 121 -10.19 -10.93 11.86
CA ASN A 121 -10.87 -9.96 12.73
C ASN A 121 -9.99 -8.72 12.91
N ILE A 122 -10.54 -7.53 12.69
CA ILE A 122 -9.87 -6.27 13.01
C ILE A 122 -9.97 -6.05 14.52
N PHE A 123 -8.83 -5.99 15.20
CA PHE A 123 -8.79 -5.81 16.64
C PHE A 123 -8.31 -4.42 17.06
N ARG A 124 -7.56 -3.73 16.21
CA ARG A 124 -7.02 -2.40 16.52
C ARG A 124 -6.74 -1.61 15.25
N ILE A 125 -6.90 -0.30 15.31
CA ILE A 125 -6.50 0.63 14.26
C ILE A 125 -5.65 1.71 14.91
N ILE A 126 -4.44 1.90 14.39
CA ILE A 126 -3.47 2.87 14.91
C ILE A 126 -3.35 4.01 13.89
N ILE A 127 -3.39 5.24 14.35
CA ILE A 127 -3.11 6.42 13.53
C ILE A 127 -1.73 6.96 13.89
N ASP A 128 -0.94 7.23 12.85
CA ASP A 128 0.33 7.94 12.94
C ASP A 128 0.39 9.01 11.85
N ASN A 129 0.47 10.29 12.23
CA ASN A 129 0.47 11.42 11.30
C ASN A 129 -0.66 11.38 10.25
N GLY A 130 -1.86 10.95 10.65
CA GLY A 130 -3.02 10.80 9.77
C GLY A 130 -2.94 9.61 8.81
N VAL A 131 -2.00 8.69 9.01
CA VAL A 131 -1.95 7.39 8.34
C VAL A 131 -2.56 6.36 9.29
N ALA A 132 -3.64 5.71 8.87
CA ALA A 132 -4.25 4.62 9.61
C ALA A 132 -3.62 3.28 9.23
N GLU A 133 -3.14 2.54 10.22
CA GLU A 133 -2.66 1.17 10.13
C GLU A 133 -3.68 0.23 10.76
N VAL A 134 -4.11 -0.77 10.00
CA VAL A 134 -5.13 -1.74 10.43
C VAL A 134 -4.46 -2.99 10.94
N LEU A 135 -4.66 -3.30 12.22
CA LEU A 135 -4.19 -4.53 12.82
C LEU A 135 -5.33 -5.54 12.85
N ALA A 136 -5.18 -6.57 12.04
CA ALA A 136 -6.08 -7.70 11.96
C ALA A 136 -5.37 -8.98 12.43
N MET A 137 -6.12 -9.84 13.12
CA MET A 137 -5.68 -11.17 13.49
C MET A 137 -6.30 -12.17 12.51
N GLU A 138 -5.49 -13.06 11.97
CA GLU A 138 -5.91 -14.12 11.04
C GLU A 138 -5.67 -15.50 11.65
N THR A 139 -6.57 -16.46 11.41
CA THR A 139 -6.28 -17.88 11.64
C THR A 139 -5.27 -18.38 10.61
N MET A 140 -4.46 -19.40 10.92
CA MET A 140 -3.52 -19.99 9.95
C MET A 140 -4.07 -21.33 9.43
N SER A 141 -4.93 -21.29 8.39
CA SER A 141 -5.53 -22.51 7.82
C SER A 141 -4.86 -22.99 6.53
N ALA A 142 -4.21 -22.07 5.79
CA ALA A 142 -3.57 -22.29 4.49
C ALA A 142 -4.51 -22.87 3.40
N MET A 143 -5.82 -22.79 3.57
CA MET A 143 -6.78 -23.20 2.54
C MET A 143 -6.78 -22.20 1.39
N PRO A 144 -6.79 -22.65 0.11
CA PRO A 144 -6.94 -21.74 -1.02
C PRO A 144 -8.29 -21.03 -0.98
N ILE A 145 -8.36 -19.86 -1.60
CA ILE A 145 -9.62 -19.15 -1.82
C ILE A 145 -10.31 -19.81 -3.02
N GLU A 146 -11.57 -20.22 -2.85
CA GLU A 146 -12.41 -20.76 -3.92
C GLU A 146 -13.52 -19.76 -4.26
N ASP A 147 -14.60 -19.81 -3.49
CA ASP A 147 -15.87 -19.11 -3.72
C ASP A 147 -16.10 -17.96 -2.74
N LYS A 148 -15.33 -17.90 -1.64
CA LYS A 148 -15.42 -16.85 -0.62
C LYS A 148 -14.08 -16.50 0.00
N VAL A 149 -13.98 -15.27 0.50
CA VAL A 149 -12.87 -14.79 1.33
C VAL A 149 -13.39 -14.49 2.73
N ALA A 150 -12.54 -14.60 3.75
CA ALA A 150 -12.90 -13.95 5.00
C ALA A 150 -12.70 -12.43 4.84
N MET A 151 -13.61 -11.67 5.42
CA MET A 151 -13.59 -10.22 5.45
C MET A 151 -14.00 -9.74 6.84
N ALA A 152 -13.35 -8.68 7.32
CA ALA A 152 -13.77 -7.95 8.50
C ALA A 152 -13.91 -6.47 8.17
N MET A 153 -14.88 -5.83 8.81
CA MET A 153 -15.20 -4.42 8.68
C MET A 153 -15.20 -3.76 10.05
N ALA A 154 -14.77 -2.51 10.12
CA ALA A 154 -14.76 -1.68 11.31
C ALA A 154 -15.23 -0.26 10.98
N VAL A 155 -16.16 0.26 11.76
CA VAL A 155 -16.61 1.65 11.67
C VAL A 155 -15.68 2.51 12.51
N VAL A 156 -15.17 3.59 11.91
CA VAL A 156 -14.28 4.54 12.57
C VAL A 156 -14.61 5.97 12.19
N SER A 157 -14.21 6.93 13.04
CA SER A 157 -14.24 8.35 12.66
C SER A 157 -13.27 8.60 11.50
N ARG A 158 -13.73 9.33 10.48
CA ARG A 158 -12.90 9.71 9.33
C ARG A 158 -12.04 10.96 9.58
N SER A 159 -12.33 11.74 10.62
CA SER A 159 -11.75 13.08 10.84
C SER A 159 -10.23 13.09 11.01
N GLU A 160 -9.65 11.98 11.45
CA GLU A 160 -8.21 11.87 11.76
C GLU A 160 -7.43 11.13 10.67
N ILE A 161 -8.09 10.60 9.63
CA ILE A 161 -7.48 9.73 8.63
C ILE A 161 -7.34 10.48 7.31
N ARG A 162 -6.09 10.66 6.88
CA ARG A 162 -5.72 11.18 5.54
C ARG A 162 -5.34 10.05 4.59
N PHE A 163 -4.69 9.02 5.13
CA PHE A 163 -4.24 7.86 4.37
C PHE A 163 -4.57 6.57 5.10
N LEU A 164 -4.86 5.51 4.35
CA LEU A 164 -4.96 4.15 4.86
C LEU A 164 -3.74 3.35 4.38
N GLN A 165 -3.00 2.76 5.31
CA GLN A 165 -1.88 1.89 4.99
C GLN A 165 -2.41 0.53 4.50
N THR A 166 -1.97 0.11 3.31
CA THR A 166 -2.34 -1.20 2.75
C THR A 166 -1.09 -1.87 2.17
N GLY A 167 -0.53 -2.83 2.92
CA GLY A 167 0.77 -3.41 2.61
C GLY A 167 1.86 -2.34 2.55
N GLN A 168 2.53 -2.18 1.41
CA GLN A 168 3.58 -1.18 1.19
C GLN A 168 3.08 0.14 0.57
N MET A 169 1.79 0.24 0.24
CA MET A 169 1.20 1.44 -0.37
C MET A 169 0.26 2.16 0.60
N LYS A 170 -0.09 3.40 0.26
CA LYS A 170 -1.03 4.24 1.01
C LYS A 170 -2.19 4.62 0.10
N LEU A 171 -3.42 4.37 0.53
CA LEU A 171 -4.62 4.85 -0.13
C LEU A 171 -4.97 6.22 0.42
N LEU A 172 -5.17 7.20 -0.45
CA LEU A 172 -5.69 8.51 -0.05
C LEU A 172 -7.14 8.33 0.39
N VAL A 173 -7.46 8.81 1.59
CA VAL A 173 -8.85 8.87 2.06
C VAL A 173 -9.41 10.22 1.60
N HIS A 174 -10.42 10.15 0.75
CA HIS A 174 -11.12 11.36 0.32
C HIS A 174 -11.88 11.97 1.52
N PRO A 175 -11.88 13.30 1.67
CA PRO A 175 -12.59 14.01 2.74
C PRO A 175 -14.11 13.94 2.60
#